data_AF-X1FBU8-F1
#
_entry.id   AF-X1FBU8-F1
#
_cell.length_a   1.000
_cell.length_b   1.000
_cell.length_c   1.000
_cell.angle_alpha   90.00
_cell.angle_beta   90.00
_cell.angle_gamma   90.00
#
_symmetry.space_group_name_H-M   'P 1'
#
loop_
_entity.id
_entity.type
_entity.pdbx_description
1 polymer ?
#
loop_
_entity_poly.entity_id
_entity_poly.type
_entity_poly.pdbx_seq_one_letter_code
_entity_poly.pdbx_strand_id
1 'polypeptide(L)'
;GLRFLYNRQIYHRGEFYDDEAEEPPEEFADNLPAVLETLGERERLVLTLRYLEDEPRSLAQIAQVVGITRERIRQIEAKALQKLTYPTKKRALGIEIKKKSRYLRHKKGDMMGLSLIDVLIIVAILSILAAVIVPSLLRLLGG
;
A
#
# COMPACT_ATOMS: atom_id res chain seq x y z
N GLY A 1 0.14 -7.31 18.79
CA GLY A 1 1.02 -6.13 18.84
C GLY A 1 1.77 -5.88 17.53
N LEU A 2 2.84 -6.64 17.28
CA LEU A 2 3.76 -6.42 16.15
C LEU A 2 3.14 -6.63 14.76
N ARG A 3 2.45 -7.76 14.54
CA ARG A 3 1.75 -8.06 13.28
C ARG A 3 0.71 -7.00 12.91
N PHE A 4 -0.01 -6.49 13.91
CA PHE A 4 -0.99 -5.41 13.71
C PHE A 4 -0.32 -4.09 13.30
N LEU A 5 0.81 -3.73 13.93
CA LEU A 5 1.58 -2.54 13.55
C LEU A 5 2.11 -2.63 12.12
N TYR A 6 2.66 -3.79 11.75
CA TYR A 6 3.17 -4.07 10.41
C TYR A 6 2.08 -3.93 9.34
N ASN A 7 0.97 -4.66 9.50
CA ASN A 7 -0.16 -4.57 8.58
C ASN A 7 -0.71 -3.14 8.52
N ARG A 8 -0.81 -2.45 9.67
CA ARG A 8 -1.30 -1.06 9.71
C ARG A 8 -0.40 -0.10 8.94
N GLN A 9 0.92 -0.26 9.02
CA GLN A 9 1.88 0.53 8.25
C GLN A 9 1.69 0.35 6.74
N ILE A 10 1.44 -0.90 6.32
CA ILE A 10 1.18 -1.26 4.92
C ILE A 10 -0.08 -0.56 4.38
N TYR A 11 -1.20 -0.63 5.12
CA TYR A 11 -2.43 0.08 4.74
C TYR A 11 -2.21 1.60 4.65
N HIS A 12 -1.40 2.18 5.54
CA HIS A 12 -1.05 3.60 5.48
C HIS A 12 -0.16 3.97 4.28
N ARG A 13 0.53 3.01 3.65
CA ARG A 13 1.30 3.21 2.42
C ARG A 13 0.41 3.26 1.17
N GLY A 14 -0.88 2.93 1.28
CA GLY A 14 -1.79 2.84 0.13
C GLY A 14 -1.52 1.62 -0.75
N GLU A 15 -0.71 0.68 -0.28
CA GLU A 15 -0.58 -0.63 -0.91
C GLU A 15 -1.84 -1.42 -0.51
N PHE A 16 -2.72 -1.66 -1.47
CA PHE A 16 -3.90 -2.52 -1.32
C PHE A 16 -3.45 -3.98 -1.26
N TYR A 17 -3.93 -4.72 -0.27
CA TYR A 17 -3.75 -6.15 -0.15
C TYR A 17 -5.12 -6.82 -0.21
N ASP A 18 -5.16 -8.03 -0.76
CA ASP A 18 -6.25 -8.98 -0.50
C ASP A 18 -6.34 -9.22 1.01
N ASP A 19 -7.54 -9.52 1.54
CA ASP A 19 -7.91 -9.52 2.97
C ASP A 19 -7.12 -10.48 3.90
N GLU A 20 -5.97 -11.01 3.47
CA GLU A 20 -5.07 -11.84 4.27
C GLU A 20 -4.07 -10.98 5.06
N ALA A 21 -4.14 -11.07 6.39
CA ALA A 21 -3.17 -10.44 7.27
C ALA A 21 -1.78 -11.08 7.10
N GLU A 22 -0.81 -10.31 6.61
CA GLU A 22 0.56 -10.79 6.43
C GLU A 22 1.28 -10.92 7.78
N GLU A 23 2.10 -11.97 7.90
CA GLU A 23 3.07 -12.05 8.99
C GLU A 23 4.21 -11.06 8.74
N PRO A 24 4.64 -10.30 9.77
CA PRO A 24 5.78 -9.42 9.62
C PRO A 24 7.05 -10.25 9.35
N PRO A 25 7.91 -9.83 8.41
CA PRO A 25 9.24 -10.39 8.26
C PRO A 25 10.03 -10.30 9.58
N GLU A 26 10.92 -11.26 9.85
CA GLU A 26 11.76 -11.25 11.06
C GLU A 26 12.55 -9.94 11.20
N GLU A 27 13.09 -9.45 10.08
CA GLU A 27 13.80 -8.17 10.01
C GLU A 27 12.96 -6.97 10.50
N PHE A 28 11.63 -7.04 10.44
CA PHE A 28 10.77 -5.96 10.95
C PHE A 28 10.87 -5.83 12.47
N ALA A 29 10.87 -6.96 13.19
CA ALA A 29 11.00 -6.98 14.64
C ALA A 29 12.37 -6.45 15.08
N ASP A 30 13.43 -6.91 14.43
CA ASP A 30 14.82 -6.55 14.75
C ASP A 30 15.10 -5.06 14.54
N ASN A 31 14.49 -4.48 13.51
CA ASN A 31 14.68 -3.08 13.15
C ASN A 31 13.75 -2.12 13.89
N LEU A 32 12.63 -2.61 14.46
CA LEU A 32 11.63 -1.76 15.11
C LEU A 32 12.23 -0.85 16.21
N PRO A 33 13.12 -1.32 17.12
CA PRO A 33 13.73 -0.47 18.14
C PRO A 33 14.46 0.74 17.56
N ALA A 34 15.30 0.51 16.54
CA ALA A 34 16.07 1.58 15.88
C ALA A 34 15.15 2.60 15.19
N VAL A 35 14.03 2.16 14.63
CA VAL A 35 13.05 3.08 14.02
C VAL A 35 12.29 3.87 15.09
N LEU A 36 11.88 3.23 16.19
CA LEU A 36 11.23 3.92 17.32
C LEU A 36 12.11 5.03 17.91
N GLU A 37 13.44 4.87 17.90
CA GLU A 37 14.38 5.91 18.31
C GLU A 37 14.34 7.17 17.44
N THR A 38 13.99 7.03 16.15
CA THR A 38 13.85 8.18 15.23
C THR A 38 12.54 8.96 15.41
N LEU A 39 11.59 8.39 16.14
CA LEU A 39 10.31 9.02 16.44
C LEU A 39 10.46 10.00 17.59
N GLY A 40 9.68 11.08 17.54
CA GLY A 40 9.54 11.97 18.68
C GLY A 40 8.88 11.25 19.85
N GLU A 41 9.13 11.72 21.07
CA GLU A 41 8.65 11.10 22.31
C GLU A 41 7.14 10.79 22.28
N ARG A 42 6.32 11.74 21.84
CA ARG A 42 4.86 11.56 21.72
C ARG A 42 4.45 10.55 20.65
N GLU A 43 5.19 10.46 19.55
CA GLU A 43 4.93 9.50 18.47
C GLU A 43 5.25 8.07 18.96
N ARG A 44 6.40 7.90 19.61
CA ARG A 44 6.82 6.63 20.22
C ARG A 44 5.85 6.17 21.30
N LEU A 45 5.42 7.08 22.18
CA LEU A 45 4.45 6.79 23.23
C LEU A 45 3.12 6.28 22.64
N VAL A 46 2.56 7.00 21.66
CA VAL A 46 1.28 6.60 21.03
C VAL A 46 1.40 5.24 20.35
N LEU A 47 2.49 4.95 19.64
CA LEU A 47 2.68 3.63 19.04
C LEU A 47 2.85 2.53 20.07
N THR A 48 3.58 2.79 21.15
CA THR A 48 3.83 1.82 22.22
C THR A 48 2.52 1.41 22.88
N LEU A 49 1.77 2.39 23.38
CA LEU A 49 0.48 2.17 24.06
C LEU A 49 -0.56 1.48 23.15
N ARG A 50 -0.48 1.70 21.83
CA ARG A 50 -1.48 1.21 20.88
C ARG A 50 -1.15 -0.16 20.30
N TYR A 51 0.14 -0.50 20.18
CA TYR A 51 0.56 -1.66 19.40
C TYR A 51 1.62 -2.53 20.08
N LEU A 52 2.38 -2.03 21.05
CA LEU A 52 3.51 -2.77 21.61
C LEU A 52 3.30 -3.22 23.05
N GLU A 53 2.36 -2.60 23.78
CA GLU A 53 1.88 -3.14 25.06
C GLU A 53 1.10 -4.44 24.87
N ASP A 54 1.15 -5.30 25.90
CA ASP A 54 0.37 -6.54 25.97
C ASP A 54 -1.13 -6.27 25.85
N GLU A 55 -1.59 -5.15 26.43
CA GLU A 55 -2.95 -4.66 26.34
C GLU A 55 -3.03 -3.40 25.47
N PRO A 56 -3.35 -3.53 24.16
CA PRO A 56 -3.39 -2.39 23.25
C PRO A 56 -4.53 -1.43 23.61
N ARG A 57 -4.20 -0.15 23.73
CA ARG A 57 -5.15 0.90 24.07
C ARG A 57 -5.79 1.53 22.82
N SER A 58 -7.08 1.84 22.93
CA SER A 58 -7.80 2.63 21.93
C SER A 58 -7.33 4.09 21.92
N LEU A 59 -7.56 4.81 20.80
CA LEU A 59 -7.24 6.24 20.72
C LEU A 59 -7.93 7.07 21.81
N ALA A 60 -9.11 6.64 22.27
CA ALA A 60 -9.85 7.31 23.33
C ALA A 60 -9.20 7.11 24.71
N GLN A 61 -8.77 5.89 25.01
CA GLN A 61 -8.03 5.59 26.26
C GLN A 61 -6.68 6.32 26.29
N ILE A 62 -5.96 6.33 25.17
CA ILE A 62 -4.68 7.06 25.06
C ILE A 62 -4.91 8.58 25.23
N ALA A 63 -5.96 9.12 24.61
CA ALA A 63 -6.34 10.53 24.74
C ALA A 63 -6.59 10.93 26.22
N GLN A 64 -7.26 10.07 26.99
CA GLN A 64 -7.48 10.29 28.41
C GLN A 64 -6.18 10.27 29.22
N VAL A 65 -5.30 9.29 28.97
CA VAL A 65 -4.01 9.16 29.68
C VAL A 65 -3.08 10.33 29.39
N VAL A 66 -3.03 10.80 28.14
CA VAL A 66 -2.11 11.86 27.69
C VAL A 66 -2.70 13.27 27.91
N GLY A 67 -4.00 13.38 28.16
CA GLY A 67 -4.68 14.66 28.39
C GLY A 67 -4.88 15.51 27.13
N ILE A 68 -5.01 14.87 25.95
CA ILE A 68 -5.27 15.57 24.68
C ILE A 68 -6.44 14.92 23.93
N THR A 69 -6.98 15.60 22.92
CA THR A 69 -8.15 15.09 22.19
C THR A 69 -7.83 13.82 21.41
N ARG A 70 -8.85 12.96 21.22
CA ARG A 70 -8.77 11.75 20.39
C ARG A 70 -8.27 12.05 18.97
N GLU A 71 -8.74 13.14 18.37
CA GLU A 71 -8.32 13.54 17.03
C GLU A 71 -6.84 13.92 17.00
N ARG A 72 -6.33 14.56 18.05
CA ARG A 72 -4.90 14.86 18.16
C ARG A 72 -4.06 13.58 18.25
N ILE A 73 -4.52 12.58 19.00
CA ILE A 73 -3.88 11.26 19.06
C ILE A 73 -3.89 10.57 17.70
N ARG A 74 -5.01 10.63 16.95
CA ARG A 74 -5.11 10.10 15.59
C ARG A 74 -4.10 10.74 14.63
N GLN A 75 -3.90 12.06 14.73
CA GLN A 75 -2.91 12.76 13.92
C GLN A 75 -1.48 12.34 14.25
N ILE A 76 -1.16 12.17 15.54
CA ILE A 76 0.15 11.70 15.99
C ILE A 76 0.41 10.28 15.50
N GLU A 77 -0.59 9.38 15.62
CA GLU A 77 -0.53 8.02 15.09
C GLU A 77 -0.23 8.01 13.58
N ALA A 78 -0.99 8.77 12.79
CA ALA A 78 -0.78 8.84 11.34
C ALA A 78 0.63 9.33 10.96
N LYS A 79 1.14 10.34 11.68
CA LYS A 79 2.49 10.86 11.48
C LYS A 79 3.57 9.86 11.87
N ALA A 80 3.37 9.12 12.96
CA ALA A 80 4.29 8.07 13.40
C ALA A 80 4.33 6.92 12.38
N LEU A 81 3.17 6.46 11.91
CA LEU A 81 3.06 5.42 10.88
C LEU A 81 3.73 5.84 9.57
N GLN A 82 3.57 7.10 9.14
CA GLN A 82 4.27 7.62 7.96
C GLN A 82 5.80 7.53 8.08
N LYS A 83 6.35 7.78 9.28
CA LYS A 83 7.79 7.68 9.55
C LYS A 83 8.27 6.23 9.61
N LEU A 84 7.44 5.30 10.08
CA LEU A 84 7.71 3.86 9.98
C LEU A 84 7.79 3.41 8.51
N THR A 85 6.95 4.00 7.63
CA THR A 85 6.87 3.68 6.20
C THR A 85 8.08 4.13 5.38
N TYR A 86 8.67 5.27 5.74
CA TYR A 86 9.82 5.87 5.06
C TYR A 86 10.91 6.24 6.07
N PRO A 87 11.73 5.26 6.48
CA PRO A 87 12.89 5.51 7.33
C PRO A 87 13.83 6.43 6.57
N THR A 88 13.73 7.74 6.84
CA THR A 88 14.30 8.79 6.00
C THR A 88 15.82 8.92 6.17
N LYS A 89 16.43 8.00 6.92
CA LYS A 89 17.86 7.78 6.97
C LYS A 89 18.22 6.62 6.04
N LYS A 90 18.53 6.99 4.79
CA LYS A 90 19.23 6.15 3.81
C LYS A 90 20.32 5.33 4.53
N ARG A 91 20.28 3.99 4.38
CA ARG A 91 21.31 2.98 4.72
C ARG A 91 21.20 2.18 6.03
N ALA A 92 20.30 2.46 6.96
CA ALA A 92 20.33 1.79 8.29
C ALA A 92 19.30 0.67 8.49
N LEU A 93 18.89 -0.05 7.43
CA LEU A 93 17.89 -1.12 7.59
C LEU A 93 18.20 -2.45 6.91
N GLY A 94 19.20 -2.56 6.04
CA GLY A 94 19.38 -3.80 5.26
C GLY A 94 18.19 -4.16 4.36
N ILE A 95 17.09 -3.39 4.43
CA ILE A 95 15.97 -3.43 3.50
C ILE A 95 16.44 -2.74 2.22
N GLU A 96 17.33 -3.42 1.50
CA GLU A 96 17.28 -3.37 0.06
C GLU A 96 15.89 -3.89 -0.32
N ILE A 97 14.90 -2.99 -0.40
CA ILE A 97 13.72 -3.30 -1.18
C ILE A 97 14.28 -3.51 -2.58
N LYS A 98 14.51 -4.78 -2.96
CA LYS A 98 14.65 -5.15 -4.36
C LYS A 98 13.44 -4.52 -5.01
N LYS A 99 13.63 -3.41 -5.73
CA LYS A 99 12.61 -2.87 -6.62
C LYS A 99 12.09 -4.10 -7.34
N LYS A 100 10.81 -4.42 -7.15
CA LYS A 100 10.19 -5.53 -7.83
C LYS A 100 10.12 -5.16 -9.31
N SER A 101 11.26 -5.28 -9.99
CA SER A 101 11.38 -5.62 -11.40
C SER A 101 10.82 -7.03 -11.64
N ARG A 102 9.71 -7.40 -10.96
CA ARG A 102 8.90 -8.58 -11.30
C ARG A 102 7.66 -8.22 -12.09
N TYR A 103 7.42 -6.94 -12.41
CA TYR A 103 6.74 -6.62 -13.68
C TYR A 103 7.67 -6.74 -14.89
N LEU A 104 8.99 -6.92 -14.67
CA LEU A 104 9.98 -7.18 -15.73
C LEU A 104 10.54 -8.62 -15.72
N ARG A 105 9.97 -9.53 -14.92
CA ARG A 105 10.38 -10.96 -14.87
C ARG A 105 9.19 -11.91 -14.71
N HIS A 106 8.17 -11.75 -15.55
CA HIS A 106 7.44 -12.92 -16.07
C HIS A 106 6.79 -12.58 -17.43
N LYS A 107 7.61 -12.58 -18.49
CA LYS A 107 7.22 -13.14 -19.80
C LYS A 107 8.46 -13.46 -20.64
N LYS A 108 9.32 -14.34 -20.10
CA LYS A 108 10.25 -15.15 -20.92
C LYS A 108 9.88 -16.64 -20.84
N GLY A 109 8.59 -16.93 -20.65
CA GLY A 109 8.05 -18.29 -20.53
C GLY A 109 6.59 -18.45 -20.93
N ASP A 110 5.95 -17.42 -21.48
CA ASP A 110 4.60 -17.54 -22.04
C ASP A 110 4.61 -16.79 -23.36
N MET A 111 5.08 -17.47 -24.41
CA MET A 111 4.84 -17.00 -25.77
C MET A 111 3.43 -17.42 -26.14
N MET A 112 2.62 -16.41 -26.48
CA MET A 112 1.38 -16.49 -27.27
C MET A 112 0.10 -16.97 -26.57
N GLY A 113 -0.69 -15.99 -26.14
CA GLY A 113 -2.12 -16.10 -25.96
C GLY A 113 -2.66 -14.72 -25.56
N LEU A 114 -3.29 -14.01 -26.50
CA LEU A 114 -4.12 -12.85 -26.15
C LEU A 114 -5.15 -13.35 -25.13
N SER A 115 -5.32 -12.67 -23.99
CA SER A 115 -6.36 -13.05 -23.04
C SER A 115 -7.71 -13.02 -23.76
N LEU A 116 -8.63 -13.93 -23.42
CA LEU A 116 -10.01 -13.88 -23.95
C LEU A 116 -10.64 -12.50 -23.72
N ILE A 117 -10.25 -11.83 -22.63
CA ILE A 117 -10.66 -10.47 -22.31
C ILE A 117 -10.06 -9.48 -23.33
N ASP A 118 -8.79 -9.63 -23.69
CA ASP A 118 -8.11 -8.77 -24.68
C ASP A 118 -8.75 -8.93 -26.07
N VAL A 119 -9.06 -10.18 -26.48
CA VAL A 119 -9.73 -10.46 -27.75
C VAL A 119 -11.14 -9.86 -27.77
N LEU A 120 -11.90 -10.00 -26.68
CA LEU A 120 -13.25 -9.42 -26.56
C LEU A 120 -13.22 -7.89 -26.64
N ILE A 121 -12.25 -7.24 -26.00
CA ILE A 121 -12.07 -5.79 -26.07
C ILE A 121 -11.77 -5.34 -27.51
N ILE A 122 -10.86 -6.02 -28.20
CA ILE A 122 -10.49 -5.67 -29.58
C ILE A 122 -11.68 -5.84 -30.53
N VAL A 123 -12.41 -6.95 -30.44
CA VAL A 123 -13.60 -7.19 -31.28
C VAL A 123 -14.69 -6.15 -31.01
N ALA A 124 -14.93 -5.78 -29.76
CA ALA A 124 -15.90 -4.75 -29.41
C ALA A 124 -15.52 -3.39 -30.01
N ILE A 125 -14.26 -2.98 -29.91
CA ILE A 125 -13.76 -1.72 -30.48
C ILE A 125 -13.88 -1.71 -32.00
N LEU A 126 -13.47 -2.78 -32.68
CA LEU A 126 -13.55 -2.87 -34.14
C LEU A 126 -15.01 -2.83 -34.63
N SER A 127 -15.94 -3.46 -33.91
CA SER A 127 -17.37 -3.46 -34.24
C SER A 127 -17.97 -2.05 -34.14
N ILE A 128 -17.65 -1.33 -33.05
CA ILE A 128 -18.11 0.05 -32.84
C ILE A 128 -17.51 0.97 -33.89
N LEU A 129 -16.21 0.83 -34.16
CA LEU A 129 -15.50 1.67 -35.13
C LEU A 129 -16.06 1.47 -36.55
N ALA A 130 -16.31 0.22 -36.96
CA ALA A 130 -16.93 -0.09 -38.24
C ALA A 130 -18.34 0.52 -38.35
N ALA A 131 -19.15 0.46 -37.28
CA ALA A 131 -20.49 1.06 -37.26
C ALA A 131 -20.48 2.59 -37.43
N VAL A 132 -19.41 3.28 -37.00
CA VAL A 132 -19.27 4.73 -37.13
C VAL A 132 -18.67 5.13 -38.48
N ILE A 133 -17.66 4.39 -38.95
CA ILE A 133 -16.88 4.77 -40.13
C ILE A 133 -17.59 4.34 -41.43
N VAL A 134 -18.20 3.15 -41.47
CA VAL A 134 -18.82 2.60 -42.70
C VAL A 134 -19.95 3.47 -43.24
N PRO A 135 -20.92 3.96 -42.43
CA PRO A 135 -21.96 4.86 -42.94
C PRO A 135 -21.40 6.19 -43.47
N SER A 136 -20.32 6.69 -42.86
CA SER A 136 -19.66 7.93 -43.26
C SER A 136 -18.92 7.77 -44.60
N LEU A 137 -18.26 6.62 -44.81
CA LEU A 137 -17.60 6.27 -46.07
C LEU A 137 -18.60 5.98 -47.19
N LEU A 138 -19.70 5.29 -46.91
CA LEU A 138 -20.75 5.00 -47.90
C LEU A 138 -21.42 6.29 -48.41
N ARG A 139 -21.59 7.30 -47.56
CA ARG A 139 -22.07 8.63 -47.97
C ARG A 139 -21.10 9.37 -48.90
N LEU A 140 -19.81 9.04 -48.83
CA LEU A 140 -18.77 9.70 -49.61
C LEU A 140 -18.52 9.01 -50.97
N LEU A 141 -18.89 7.72 -51.07
CA LEU A 141 -18.78 6.91 -52.30
C LEU A 141 -20.10 6.75 -53.06
N GLY A 142 -21.25 6.95 -52.40
CA GLY A 142 -22.60 6.81 -52.97
C GLY A 142 -23.27 8.13 -53.39
N GLY A 143 -22.50 9.22 -53.50
CA GLY A 143 -22.94 10.53 -53.99
C GLY A 143 -22.24 10.93 -55.28
#